data_AF-A0A3R6J4G2-F1
#
_entry.id   AF-A0A3R6J4G2-F1
#
_cell.length_a   1.000
_cell.length_b   1.000
_cell.length_c   1.000
_cell.angle_alpha   90.00
_cell.angle_beta   90.00
_cell.angle_gamma   90.00
#
_symmetry.space_group_name_H-M   'P 1'
#
loop_
_entity.id
_entity.type
_entity.pdbx_description
1 polymer ?
#
loop_
_entity_poly.entity_id
_entity_poly.type
_entity_poly.pdbx_seq_one_letter_code
_entity_poly.pdbx_strand_id
1 'polypeptide(L)'
;MGYYDRFNKGGKKPKHQRSEKQKWVDKLDRLMSVYIRMRDSREFHYKYFRCISCGRILPIDQADNGHYCGRTHMSLRFDTRNQNAECKRCNRFSSDHLIGYRKNLVMKLGRLAYLQKHPHVPLDMEEVKRLGEQQVDLLEVMKHQAKNWSVFELQELYKYYAALILKMNEEKDN
;
A
#
# COMPACT_ATOMS: atom_id res chain seq x y z
N MET A 1 -33.11 39.66 8.93
CA MET A 1 -31.94 38.87 9.39
C MET A 1 -31.10 38.57 8.17
N GLY A 2 -29.92 39.18 8.07
CA GLY A 2 -29.18 39.29 6.81
C GLY A 2 -28.38 38.04 6.48
N TYR A 3 -28.24 37.73 5.19
CA TYR A 3 -27.43 36.61 4.69
C TYR A 3 -25.95 36.66 5.17
N TYR A 4 -25.50 37.85 5.64
CA TYR A 4 -24.15 38.16 6.09
C TYR A 4 -23.87 37.93 7.58
N ASP A 5 -24.88 37.63 8.42
CA ASP A 5 -24.69 37.42 9.86
C ASP A 5 -23.98 36.09 10.21
N ARG A 6 -23.67 35.25 9.20
CA ARG A 6 -23.05 33.91 9.38
C ARG A 6 -21.52 33.92 9.50
N PHE A 7 -20.87 35.06 9.28
CA PHE A 7 -19.40 35.13 9.24
C PHE A 7 -18.74 35.57 10.56
N ASN A 8 -19.53 36.00 11.55
CA ASN A 8 -19.00 36.58 12.80
C ASN A 8 -19.05 35.61 14.00
N LYS A 9 -18.52 34.39 13.83
CA LYS A 9 -18.22 33.46 14.94
C LYS A 9 -16.75 33.06 14.92
N GLY A 10 -15.88 34.06 15.04
CA GLY A 10 -14.43 33.93 15.16
C GLY A 10 -13.97 33.46 16.54
N GLY A 11 -14.45 32.31 17.00
CA GLY A 11 -13.79 31.54 18.05
C GLY A 11 -12.91 30.48 17.40
N LYS A 12 -11.61 30.41 17.73
CA LYS A 12 -10.77 29.27 17.31
C LYS A 12 -11.42 28.00 17.88
N LYS A 13 -12.09 27.22 17.03
CA LYS A 13 -12.64 25.92 17.42
C LYS A 13 -11.50 25.08 18.02
N PRO A 14 -11.67 24.45 19.20
CA PRO A 14 -10.63 23.61 19.79
C PRO A 14 -10.21 22.54 18.78
N LYS A 15 -8.90 22.36 18.59
CA LYS A 15 -8.37 21.33 17.68
C LYS A 15 -8.81 19.96 18.23
N HIS A 16 -9.63 19.24 17.47
CA HIS A 16 -10.07 17.89 17.84
C HIS A 16 -8.86 16.96 18.04
N GLN A 17 -8.67 16.47 19.27
CA GLN A 17 -7.58 15.56 19.58
C GLN A 17 -7.84 14.19 18.92
N ARG A 18 -6.86 13.65 18.19
CA ARG A 18 -7.02 12.32 17.57
C ARG A 18 -7.10 11.24 18.65
N SER A 19 -7.98 10.26 18.45
CA SER A 19 -8.05 9.07 19.29
C SER A 19 -6.73 8.29 19.25
N GLU A 20 -6.44 7.50 20.28
CA GLU A 20 -5.25 6.66 20.33
C GLU A 20 -5.16 5.72 19.12
N LYS A 21 -6.27 5.06 18.78
CA LYS A 21 -6.39 4.23 17.58
C LYS A 21 -5.98 5.00 16.32
N GLN A 22 -6.49 6.22 16.14
CA GLN A 22 -6.14 7.01 14.95
C GLN A 22 -4.66 7.38 14.93
N LYS A 23 -4.04 7.70 16.08
CA LYS A 23 -2.60 7.95 16.17
C LYS A 23 -1.80 6.72 15.71
N TRP A 24 -2.21 5.51 16.10
CA TRP A 24 -1.55 4.27 15.68
C TRP A 24 -1.78 3.95 14.20
N VAL A 25 -2.98 4.18 13.67
CA VAL A 25 -3.25 4.09 12.22
C VAL A 25 -2.32 5.04 11.45
N ASP A 26 -2.14 6.27 11.91
CA ASP A 26 -1.26 7.25 11.24
C ASP A 26 0.22 6.84 11.32
N LYS A 27 0.67 6.30 12.46
CA LYS A 27 2.03 5.76 12.62
C LYS A 27 2.26 4.60 11.66
N LEU A 28 1.32 3.67 11.60
CA LEU A 28 1.43 2.49 10.75
C LEU A 28 1.36 2.85 9.26
N ASP A 29 0.53 3.80 8.84
CA ASP A 29 0.52 4.31 7.46
C ASP A 29 1.90 4.83 7.02
N ARG A 30 2.59 5.57 7.91
CA ARG A 30 3.94 6.08 7.63
C ARG A 30 4.95 4.94 7.53
N LEU A 31 4.90 3.99 8.47
CA LEU A 31 5.78 2.82 8.48
C LEU A 31 5.58 1.96 7.23
N MET A 32 4.32 1.65 6.87
CA MET A 32 3.99 0.91 5.66
C MET A 32 4.46 1.64 4.40
N SER A 33 4.35 2.97 4.36
CA SER A 33 4.90 3.75 3.25
C SER A 33 6.41 3.60 3.09
N VAL A 34 7.17 3.51 4.19
CA VAL A 34 8.62 3.22 4.13
C VAL A 34 8.85 1.77 3.69
N TYR A 35 8.19 0.81 4.35
CA TYR A 35 8.35 -0.61 4.05
C TYR A 35 8.07 -0.95 2.57
N ILE A 36 6.95 -0.49 2.02
CA ILE A 36 6.55 -0.79 0.64
C ILE A 36 7.53 -0.21 -0.37
N ARG A 37 7.98 1.04 -0.16
CA ARG A 37 8.98 1.67 -1.03
C ARG A 37 10.31 0.95 -0.98
N MET A 38 10.76 0.53 0.21
CA MET A 38 11.98 -0.26 0.37
C MET A 38 11.85 -1.64 -0.30
N ARG A 39 10.78 -2.39 0.02
CA ARG A 39 10.48 -3.72 -0.55
C ARG A 39 10.51 -3.69 -2.08
N ASP A 40 9.80 -2.76 -2.70
CA ASP A 40 9.66 -2.68 -4.16
C ASP A 40 10.85 -1.97 -4.84
N SER A 41 11.82 -1.46 -4.06
CA SER A 41 13.10 -0.94 -4.54
C SER A 41 14.26 -1.91 -4.36
N ARG A 42 14.04 -3.03 -3.64
CA ARG A 42 15.10 -3.97 -3.24
C ARG A 42 15.82 -4.56 -4.45
N GLU A 43 15.09 -4.94 -5.49
CA GLU A 43 15.66 -5.45 -6.75
C GLU A 43 16.51 -4.41 -7.51
N PHE A 44 16.38 -3.13 -7.16
CA PHE A 44 17.13 -2.02 -7.73
C PHE A 44 18.12 -1.41 -6.73
N HIS A 45 18.61 -2.22 -5.78
CA HIS A 45 19.56 -1.80 -4.75
C HIS A 45 19.11 -0.54 -3.99
N TYR A 46 17.81 -0.43 -3.73
CA TYR A 46 17.19 0.68 -2.98
C TYR A 46 17.39 2.08 -3.60
N LYS A 47 17.75 2.17 -4.88
CA LYS A 47 17.95 3.45 -5.61
C LYS A 47 16.78 3.80 -6.52
N TYR A 48 16.17 2.77 -7.12
CA TYR A 48 15.06 2.92 -8.06
C TYR A 48 13.90 2.02 -7.65
N PHE A 49 12.76 2.20 -8.30
CA PHE A 49 11.62 1.30 -8.19
C PHE A 49 10.89 1.24 -9.52
N ARG A 50 10.18 0.14 -9.76
CA ARG A 50 9.24 0.03 -10.87
C ARG A 50 7.84 0.42 -10.41
N CYS A 51 7.27 1.44 -11.02
CA CYS A 51 5.89 1.86 -10.72
C CYS A 51 4.90 0.74 -11.10
N ILE A 52 4.09 0.30 -10.13
CA ILE A 52 3.08 -0.75 -10.37
C ILE A 52 2.05 -0.37 -11.44
N SER A 53 1.73 0.91 -11.62
CA SER A 53 0.67 1.33 -12.54
C SER A 53 1.16 1.52 -13.97
N CYS A 54 2.30 2.18 -14.17
CA CYS A 54 2.81 2.50 -15.50
C CYS A 54 4.05 1.71 -15.94
N GLY A 55 4.62 0.88 -15.07
CA GLY A 55 5.77 0.03 -15.37
C GLY A 55 7.12 0.74 -15.52
N ARG A 56 7.16 2.08 -15.45
CA ARG A 56 8.38 2.89 -15.54
C ARG A 56 9.28 2.65 -14.32
N ILE A 57 10.59 2.61 -14.56
CA ILE A 57 11.61 2.58 -13.50
C ILE A 57 11.99 4.03 -13.20
N LEU A 58 11.88 4.42 -11.93
CA LEU A 58 12.08 5.80 -11.47
C LEU A 58 12.91 5.82 -10.18
N PRO A 59 13.59 6.93 -9.85
CA PRO A 59 14.29 7.08 -8.57
C PRO A 59 13.34 6.93 -7.38
N ILE A 60 13.83 6.35 -6.28
CA ILE A 60 13.01 6.00 -5.10
C ILE A 60 12.34 7.21 -4.42
N ASP A 61 12.89 8.41 -4.57
CA ASP A 61 12.30 9.66 -4.06
C ASP A 61 11.00 10.06 -4.79
N GLN A 62 10.75 9.47 -5.97
CA GLN A 62 9.49 9.59 -6.73
C GLN A 62 8.47 8.50 -6.39
N ALA A 63 8.80 7.57 -5.50
CA ALA A 63 7.88 6.52 -5.05
C ALA A 63 6.94 7.03 -3.96
N ASP A 64 5.66 6.73 -4.14
CA ASP A 64 4.63 6.71 -3.11
C ASP A 64 4.23 5.25 -2.80
N ASN A 65 3.46 5.07 -1.73
CA ASN A 65 2.75 3.83 -1.44
C ASN A 65 1.32 3.92 -2.00
N GLY A 66 1.12 3.29 -3.15
CA GLY A 66 -0.17 3.20 -3.84
C GLY A 66 -0.99 2.01 -3.34
N HIS A 67 -2.30 2.22 -3.17
CA HIS A 67 -3.27 1.23 -2.70
C HIS A 67 -4.18 0.81 -3.86
N TYR A 68 -4.29 -0.50 -4.14
CA TYR A 68 -5.23 -0.98 -5.17
C TYR A 68 -6.69 -0.76 -4.74
N CYS A 69 -7.05 -1.31 -3.58
CA CYS A 69 -8.25 -0.97 -2.83
C CYS A 69 -7.91 0.16 -1.86
N GLY A 70 -8.61 1.30 -1.99
CA GLY A 70 -8.33 2.52 -1.26
C GLY A 70 -8.32 2.37 0.27
N ARG A 71 -7.68 3.33 0.93
CA ARG A 71 -7.42 3.35 2.38
C ARG A 71 -8.67 3.27 3.27
N THR A 72 -9.85 3.56 2.73
CA THR A 72 -11.15 3.42 3.41
C THR A 72 -11.49 1.96 3.74
N HIS A 73 -10.98 1.02 2.96
CA HIS A 73 -11.16 -0.42 3.17
C HIS A 73 -10.20 -0.93 4.25
N MET A 74 -10.59 -0.79 5.51
CA MET A 74 -9.73 -1.11 6.65
C MET A 74 -9.26 -2.57 6.70
N SER A 75 -9.96 -3.51 6.06
CA SER A 75 -9.54 -4.91 5.93
C SER A 75 -8.26 -5.06 5.10
N LEU A 76 -8.02 -4.16 4.15
CA LEU A 76 -6.90 -4.22 3.21
C LEU A 76 -5.89 -3.07 3.39
N ARG A 77 -6.16 -2.10 4.27
CA ARG A 77 -5.35 -0.89 4.40
C ARG A 77 -3.86 -1.18 4.66
N PHE A 78 -3.58 -2.22 5.44
CA PHE A 78 -2.23 -2.64 5.84
C PHE A 78 -1.84 -4.02 5.25
N ASP A 79 -2.59 -4.50 4.27
CA ASP A 79 -2.26 -5.73 3.54
C ASP A 79 -1.25 -5.41 2.43
N THR A 80 -0.09 -6.06 2.48
CA THR A 80 1.00 -5.82 1.53
C THR A 80 0.72 -6.32 0.11
N ARG A 81 -0.30 -7.15 -0.08
CA ARG A 81 -0.83 -7.54 -1.40
C ARG A 81 -1.60 -6.38 -2.05
N ASN A 82 -2.22 -5.54 -1.22
CA ASN A 82 -2.98 -4.36 -1.64
C ASN A 82 -2.10 -3.10 -1.85
N GLN A 83 -0.85 -3.13 -1.37
CA GLN A 83 0.06 -1.99 -1.35
C GLN A 83 1.30 -2.23 -2.21
N ASN A 84 1.61 -1.27 -3.09
CA ASN A 84 2.75 -1.36 -4.00
C ASN A 84 3.34 0.02 -4.28
N ALA A 85 4.63 0.07 -4.61
CA ALA A 85 5.29 1.32 -4.98
C ALA A 85 4.70 1.86 -6.29
N GLU A 86 4.28 3.12 -6.25
CA GLU A 86 3.64 3.80 -7.36
C GLU A 86 4.26 5.19 -7.52
N CYS A 87 4.46 5.65 -8.75
CA CYS A 87 5.02 6.97 -8.95
C CYS A 87 4.03 8.07 -8.59
N LYS A 88 4.53 9.21 -8.12
CA LYS A 88 3.71 10.38 -7.74
C LYS A 88 2.70 10.77 -8.84
N ARG A 89 3.10 10.68 -10.12
CA ARG A 89 2.21 10.97 -11.26
C ARG A 89 0.99 10.06 -11.28
N CYS A 90 1.20 8.75 -11.20
CA CYS A 90 0.12 7.77 -11.24
C CYS A 90 -0.75 7.86 -9.97
N ASN A 91 -0.11 7.81 -8.79
CA ASN A 91 -0.82 7.73 -7.51
C ASN A 91 -1.60 9.01 -7.14
N ARG A 92 -1.14 10.21 -7.55
CA ARG A 92 -1.72 11.48 -7.11
C ARG A 92 -2.55 12.20 -8.16
N PHE A 93 -2.30 11.96 -9.46
CA PHE A 93 -2.82 12.82 -10.54
C PHE A 93 -3.54 12.06 -11.65
N SER A 94 -3.46 10.73 -11.71
CA SER A 94 -4.05 9.94 -12.79
C SER A 94 -5.33 9.27 -12.31
N SER A 95 -6.47 9.55 -12.95
CA SER A 95 -7.72 8.84 -12.70
C SER A 95 -7.64 7.35 -13.10
N ASP A 96 -6.88 7.06 -14.15
CA ASP A 96 -6.91 5.75 -14.80
C ASP A 96 -5.78 4.82 -14.34
N HIS A 97 -5.06 5.21 -13.29
CA HIS A 97 -3.89 4.46 -12.83
C HIS A 97 -4.20 3.01 -12.45
N LEU A 98 -5.41 2.77 -11.94
CA LEU A 98 -5.88 1.45 -11.52
C LEU A 98 -5.97 0.43 -12.66
N ILE A 99 -6.15 0.86 -13.91
CA ILE A 99 -6.19 -0.07 -15.07
C ILE A 99 -4.82 -0.75 -15.21
N GLY A 100 -3.76 0.06 -15.24
CA GLY A 100 -2.39 -0.44 -15.29
C GLY A 100 -1.97 -1.14 -13.99
N TYR A 101 -2.41 -0.60 -12.85
CA TYR A 101 -2.17 -1.21 -11.54
C TYR A 101 -2.70 -2.64 -11.51
N ARG A 102 -3.98 -2.85 -11.85
CA ARG A 102 -4.64 -4.16 -11.83
C ARG A 102 -3.88 -5.16 -12.70
N LYS A 103 -3.58 -4.79 -13.95
CA LYS A 103 -2.85 -5.65 -14.90
C LYS A 103 -1.52 -6.13 -14.30
N ASN A 104 -0.74 -5.23 -13.70
CA ASN A 104 0.56 -5.60 -13.14
C ASN A 104 0.43 -6.31 -11.78
N LEU A 105 -0.63 -6.02 -11.02
CA LEU A 105 -0.94 -6.70 -9.76
C LEU A 105 -1.29 -8.17 -9.98
N VAL A 106 -2.10 -8.48 -11.01
CA VAL A 106 -2.38 -9.86 -11.45
C VAL A 106 -1.07 -10.61 -11.69
N MET A 107 -0.15 -10.02 -12.46
CA MET A 107 1.14 -10.67 -12.73
C MET A 107 2.00 -10.85 -11.47
N LYS A 108 2.02 -9.86 -10.57
CA LYS A 108 2.79 -9.90 -9.33
C LYS A 108 2.26 -10.98 -8.38
N LEU A 109 0.97 -10.95 -8.06
CA LEU A 109 0.35 -11.91 -7.14
C LEU A 109 0.30 -13.31 -7.74
N GLY A 110 0.05 -13.41 -9.04
CA GLY A 110 0.06 -14.67 -9.76
C GLY A 110 1.40 -15.37 -9.73
N ARG A 111 2.50 -14.63 -9.92
CA ARG A 111 3.86 -15.18 -9.81
C ARG A 111 4.16 -15.68 -8.40
N LEU A 112 3.77 -14.93 -7.38
CA LEU A 112 3.96 -15.33 -5.98
C LEU A 112 3.17 -16.60 -5.65
N ALA A 113 1.90 -16.65 -6.03
CA ALA A 113 1.05 -17.82 -5.82
C ALA A 113 1.56 -19.05 -6.58
N TYR A 114 2.03 -18.87 -7.82
CA TYR A 114 2.62 -19.94 -8.63
C TYR A 114 3.86 -20.51 -7.95
N LEU A 115 4.83 -19.67 -7.57
CA LEU A 115 6.07 -20.11 -6.94
C LEU A 115 5.84 -20.80 -5.59
N GLN A 116 4.80 -20.40 -4.86
CA GLN A 116 4.41 -21.06 -3.61
C GLN A 116 3.86 -22.48 -3.87
N LYS A 117 3.07 -22.66 -4.93
CA LYS A 117 2.46 -23.94 -5.29
C LYS A 117 3.45 -24.88 -5.99
N HIS A 118 4.35 -24.32 -6.80
CA HIS A 118 5.26 -25.03 -7.69
C HIS A 118 6.71 -24.60 -7.44
N PRO A 119 7.31 -24.99 -6.30
CA PRO A 119 8.67 -24.61 -5.99
C PRO A 119 9.66 -25.21 -7.00
N HIS A 120 10.59 -24.39 -7.50
CA HIS A 120 11.64 -24.77 -8.47
C HIS A 120 11.14 -25.22 -9.85
N VAL A 121 9.86 -25.00 -10.17
CA VAL A 121 9.30 -25.27 -11.50
C VAL A 121 9.38 -24.00 -12.35
N PRO A 122 9.78 -24.07 -13.65
CA PRO A 122 9.70 -22.94 -14.56
C PRO A 122 8.29 -22.36 -14.61
N LEU A 123 8.19 -21.03 -14.76
CA LEU A 123 6.89 -20.37 -14.73
C LEU A 123 6.03 -20.75 -15.94
N ASP A 124 4.85 -21.28 -15.67
CA ASP A 124 3.74 -21.29 -16.62
C ASP A 124 3.00 -19.96 -16.55
N MET A 125 3.15 -19.16 -17.61
CA MET A 125 2.57 -17.82 -17.67
C MET A 125 1.04 -17.81 -17.75
N GLU A 126 0.42 -18.89 -18.22
CA GLU A 126 -1.03 -18.99 -18.26
C GLU A 126 -1.59 -19.30 -16.87
N GLU A 127 -0.97 -20.25 -16.15
CA GLU A 127 -1.35 -20.51 -14.75
C GLU A 127 -1.05 -19.30 -13.85
N VAL A 128 0.08 -18.60 -14.06
CA VAL A 128 0.40 -17.36 -13.35
C VAL A 128 -0.71 -16.32 -13.49
N LYS A 129 -1.20 -16.07 -14.73
CA LYS A 129 -2.31 -15.13 -14.92
C LYS A 129 -3.57 -15.60 -14.20
N ARG A 130 -3.94 -16.87 -14.34
CA ARG A 130 -5.12 -17.45 -13.69
C ARG A 130 -5.07 -17.29 -12.17
N LEU A 131 -3.94 -17.62 -11.55
CA LEU A 131 -3.75 -17.45 -10.10
C LEU A 131 -3.75 -15.96 -9.70
N GLY A 132 -3.17 -15.11 -10.54
CA GLY A 132 -3.16 -13.67 -10.33
C GLY A 132 -4.55 -13.05 -10.29
N GLU A 133 -5.41 -13.42 -11.25
CA GLU A 133 -6.81 -13.00 -11.29
C GLU A 133 -7.54 -13.46 -10.03
N GLN A 134 -7.40 -14.73 -9.64
CA GLN A 134 -8.00 -15.26 -8.40
C GLN A 134 -7.56 -14.47 -7.15
N GLN A 135 -6.30 -14.07 -7.06
CA GLN A 135 -5.81 -13.28 -5.93
C GLN A 135 -6.36 -11.84 -5.95
N VAL A 136 -6.45 -11.21 -7.11
CA VAL A 136 -7.01 -9.85 -7.23
C VAL A 136 -8.51 -9.87 -6.92
N ASP A 137 -9.26 -10.84 -7.43
CA ASP A 137 -10.69 -11.02 -7.14
C ASP A 137 -10.92 -11.22 -5.63
N LEU A 138 -10.04 -11.99 -4.97
CA LEU A 138 -10.09 -12.14 -3.51
C LEU A 138 -9.89 -10.81 -2.79
N LEU A 139 -8.97 -9.94 -3.23
CA LEU A 139 -8.84 -8.59 -2.67
C LEU A 139 -10.12 -7.78 -2.89
N GLU A 140 -10.73 -7.88 -4.07
CA GLU A 140 -11.98 -7.16 -4.36
C GLU A 140 -13.15 -7.62 -3.49
N VAL A 141 -13.21 -8.90 -3.11
CA VAL A 141 -14.18 -9.40 -2.12
C VAL A 141 -13.82 -8.93 -0.71
N MET A 142 -12.55 -9.07 -0.31
CA MET A 142 -12.08 -8.71 1.03
C MET A 142 -12.25 -7.23 1.37
N LYS A 143 -12.26 -6.33 0.38
CA LYS A 143 -12.46 -4.89 0.61
C LYS A 143 -13.82 -4.57 1.26
N HIS A 144 -14.80 -5.44 1.11
CA HIS A 144 -16.14 -5.28 1.68
C HIS A 144 -16.25 -5.79 3.12
N GLN A 145 -15.23 -6.48 3.63
CA GLN A 145 -15.23 -6.96 5.01
C GLN A 145 -15.01 -5.80 6.00
N ALA A 146 -15.80 -5.78 7.06
CA ALA A 146 -15.62 -4.84 8.15
C ALA A 146 -14.40 -5.25 8.99
N LYS A 147 -13.40 -4.38 9.10
CA LYS A 147 -12.26 -4.56 10.00
C LYS A 147 -12.14 -3.40 10.96
N ASN A 148 -12.33 -3.68 12.24
CA ASN A 148 -12.11 -2.73 13.33
C ASN A 148 -10.82 -3.07 14.06
N TRP A 149 -9.70 -2.49 13.61
CA TRP A 149 -8.40 -2.69 14.24
C TRP A 149 -8.39 -2.21 15.69
N SER A 150 -7.98 -3.10 16.60
CA SER A 150 -7.62 -2.74 17.98
C SER A 150 -6.28 -2.03 18.02
N VAL A 151 -6.03 -1.28 19.09
CA VAL A 151 -4.72 -0.63 19.33
C VAL A 151 -3.61 -1.68 19.40
N PHE A 152 -3.88 -2.82 20.04
CA PHE A 152 -2.93 -3.93 20.16
C PHE A 152 -2.52 -4.48 18.80
N GLU A 153 -3.47 -4.81 17.91
CA GLU A 153 -3.14 -5.32 16.57
C GLU A 153 -2.32 -4.32 15.76
N LEU A 154 -2.62 -3.02 15.86
CA LEU A 154 -1.85 -1.97 15.18
C LEU A 154 -0.41 -1.88 15.70
N GLN A 155 -0.21 -2.07 17.02
CA GLN A 155 1.11 -2.09 17.63
C GLN A 155 1.92 -3.32 17.20
N GLU A 156 1.30 -4.50 17.13
CA GLU A 156 1.96 -5.72 16.68
C GLU A 156 2.37 -5.63 15.20
N LEU A 157 1.48 -5.11 14.33
CA LEU A 157 1.83 -4.82 12.95
C LEU A 157 2.98 -3.82 12.85
N TYR A 158 2.97 -2.77 13.68
CA TYR A 158 4.06 -1.80 13.70
C TYR A 158 5.39 -2.45 14.05
N LYS A 159 5.44 -3.29 15.11
CA LYS A 159 6.66 -4.01 15.50
C LYS A 159 7.16 -4.91 14.37
N TYR A 160 6.26 -5.67 13.76
CA TYR A 160 6.58 -6.58 12.66
C TYR A 160 7.23 -5.85 11.47
N TYR A 161 6.57 -4.81 10.93
CA TYR A 161 7.10 -4.08 9.78
C TYR A 161 8.33 -3.24 10.11
N ALA A 162 8.46 -2.76 11.36
CA ALA A 162 9.67 -2.07 11.79
C ALA A 162 10.88 -3.02 11.78
N ALA A 163 10.71 -4.25 12.26
CA ALA A 163 11.76 -5.27 12.22
C ALA A 163 12.15 -5.63 10.77
N LEU A 164 11.19 -5.71 9.84
CA LEU A 164 11.49 -5.94 8.42
C LEU A 164 12.27 -4.78 7.79
N ILE A 165 11.93 -3.54 8.13
CA ILE A 165 12.68 -2.35 7.66
C ILE A 165 14.12 -2.39 8.18
N LEU A 166 14.34 -2.73 9.44
CA LEU A 166 15.69 -2.84 10.01
C LEU A 166 16.55 -3.85 9.25
N LYS A 167 16.01 -5.05 8.99
CA LYS A 167 16.70 -6.07 8.18
C LYS A 167 17.03 -5.57 6.76
N MET A 168 16.10 -4.88 6.11
CA MET A 168 16.36 -4.32 4.77
C MET A 168 17.39 -3.19 4.79
N ASN A 169 17.58 -2.46 5.89
CA ASN A 169 18.65 -1.48 6.00
C ASN A 169 20.02 -2.15 6.15
N GLU A 170 20.12 -3.20 6.96
CA GLU A 170 21.34 -4.01 7.07
C GLU A 170 21.76 -4.58 5.70
N GLU A 171 20.81 -5.04 4.90
CA GLU A 171 21.05 -5.52 3.53
C GLU A 171 21.47 -4.42 2.54
N LYS A 172 21.05 -3.17 2.78
CA LYS A 172 21.37 -2.03 1.92
C LYS A 172 22.80 -1.53 2.14
N ASP A 173 23.29 -1.67 3.37
CA ASP A 173 24.60 -1.19 3.80
C ASP A 173 25.73 -2.21 3.52
N ASN A 174 25.38 -3.44 3.12
CA ASN A 174 26.30 -4.49 2.65
C ASN A 174 26.40 -4.52 1.12
#